data_AF-A0A915EQY5-F1
#
_entry.id   AF-A0A915EQY5-F1
#
_cell.length_a   1.000
_cell.length_b   1.000
_cell.length_c   1.000
_cell.angle_alpha   90.00
_cell.angle_beta   90.00
_cell.angle_gamma   90.00
#
_symmetry.space_group_name_H-M   'P 1'
#
loop_
_entity.id
_entity.type
_entity.pdbx_description
1 polymer ?
#
loop_
_entity_poly.entity_id
_entity_poly.type
_entity_poly.pdbx_seq_one_letter_code
_entity_poly.pdbx_strand_id
1 'polypeptide(L)'
;MAHDHNRDEVFEVAKEIYADPQQDDAIDGIGRRSQLGENFVDAPIIVNATADEFYKQPMYYFLGHLSKFVLPDSVRIWSDIQASEEFYFSSSPSVEHIAFQRPFNNEKLVVLINKSANKTFLVSIEDAEMKGKSAQIVLQPKSITTAIWKAATPEKIEASKAKKVENLSVSTAALVFIAILNCFM
;
A
#
# COMPACT_ATOMS: atom_id res chain seq x y z
N MET A 1 -14.63 9.52 20.65
CA MET A 1 -14.19 8.10 20.76
C MET A 1 -14.45 7.44 19.43
N ALA A 2 -13.41 6.99 18.73
CA ALA A 2 -13.59 6.24 17.49
C ALA A 2 -14.07 4.82 17.83
N HIS A 3 -15.23 4.43 17.31
CA HIS A 3 -15.77 3.09 17.50
C HIS A 3 -15.01 2.11 16.62
N ASP A 4 -14.07 1.38 17.21
CA ASP A 4 -13.31 0.34 16.51
C ASP A 4 -14.15 -0.94 16.43
N HIS A 5 -14.55 -1.31 15.22
CA HIS A 5 -15.44 -2.45 14.98
C HIS A 5 -14.73 -3.80 15.15
N ASN A 6 -13.40 -3.82 15.24
CA ASN A 6 -12.63 -5.02 15.57
C ASN A 6 -12.35 -5.15 17.07
N ARG A 7 -12.89 -4.27 17.91
CA ARG A 7 -12.66 -4.32 19.36
C ARG A 7 -13.06 -5.67 19.94
N ASP A 8 -14.27 -6.11 19.64
CA ASP A 8 -14.85 -7.30 20.25
C ASP A 8 -14.14 -8.57 19.77
N GLU A 9 -13.80 -8.65 18.48
CA GLU A 9 -12.99 -9.76 17.93
C GLU A 9 -11.61 -9.86 18.59
N VAL A 10 -10.94 -8.73 18.82
CA VAL A 10 -9.64 -8.70 19.49
C VAL A 10 -9.77 -9.14 20.95
N PHE A 11 -10.84 -8.76 21.64
CA PHE A 11 -11.10 -9.21 23.01
C PHE A 11 -11.38 -10.71 23.08
N GLU A 12 -12.19 -11.26 22.19
CA GLU A 12 -12.50 -12.70 22.23
C GLU A 12 -11.27 -13.55 21.92
N VAL A 13 -10.46 -13.15 20.93
CA VAL A 13 -9.18 -13.82 20.65
C VAL A 13 -8.22 -13.67 21.83
N ALA A 14 -8.15 -12.50 22.46
CA ALA A 14 -7.31 -12.32 23.65
C ALA A 14 -7.79 -13.21 24.82
N LYS A 15 -9.09 -13.31 25.06
CA LYS A 15 -9.65 -14.17 26.11
C LYS A 15 -9.33 -15.64 25.89
N GLU A 16 -9.43 -16.13 24.66
CA GLU A 16 -9.04 -17.52 24.33
C GLU A 16 -7.55 -17.76 24.60
N ILE A 17 -6.71 -16.80 24.24
CA ILE A 17 -5.26 -16.86 24.44
C ILE A 17 -4.91 -16.85 25.94
N TYR A 18 -5.55 -16.01 26.75
CA TYR A 18 -5.35 -15.98 28.21
C TYR A 18 -6.03 -17.14 28.96
N ALA A 19 -6.92 -17.90 28.30
CA ALA A 19 -7.58 -19.05 28.90
C ALA A 19 -6.75 -20.34 28.82
N ASP A 20 -5.77 -20.41 27.92
CA ASP A 20 -4.82 -21.54 27.83
C ASP A 20 -3.63 -21.29 28.76
N PRO A 21 -3.44 -22.11 29.82
CA PRO A 21 -2.33 -21.93 30.76
C PRO A 21 -0.95 -21.95 30.10
N GLN A 22 -0.76 -22.69 28.99
CA GLN A 22 0.52 -22.69 28.27
C GLN A 22 0.76 -21.41 27.47
N GLN A 23 -0.30 -20.78 26.95
CA GLN A 23 -0.22 -19.51 26.25
C GLN A 23 -0.17 -18.33 27.22
N ASP A 24 -0.88 -18.43 28.35
CA ASP A 24 -0.76 -17.49 29.47
C ASP A 24 0.68 -17.50 29.98
N ASP A 25 1.28 -18.66 30.26
CA ASP A 25 2.71 -18.79 30.64
C ASP A 25 3.68 -18.28 29.54
N ALA A 26 3.34 -18.48 28.25
CA ALA A 26 4.14 -17.99 27.14
C ALA A 26 4.07 -16.45 27.00
N ILE A 27 2.93 -15.85 27.32
CA ILE A 27 2.68 -14.39 27.32
C ILE A 27 3.16 -13.74 28.62
N ASP A 28 3.16 -14.48 29.73
CA ASP A 28 3.84 -14.15 30.99
C ASP A 28 5.33 -13.87 30.70
N GLY A 29 5.91 -14.60 29.72
CA GLY A 29 7.25 -14.36 29.17
C GLY A 29 7.44 -13.10 28.30
N ILE A 30 6.36 -12.49 27.78
CA ILE A 30 6.40 -11.32 26.86
C ILE A 30 5.88 -10.05 27.56
N GLY A 31 5.24 -10.17 28.73
CA GLY A 31 4.63 -9.03 29.43
C GLY A 31 4.83 -8.97 30.94
N ARG A 32 5.29 -10.05 31.61
CA ARG A 32 5.45 -10.04 33.07
C ARG A 32 6.70 -10.81 33.52
N ARG A 33 7.86 -10.15 33.37
CA ARG A 33 9.22 -10.66 33.67
C ARG A 33 9.72 -11.73 32.69
N SER A 34 10.70 -11.36 31.87
CA SER A 34 11.74 -12.30 31.47
C SER A 34 12.35 -12.94 32.74
N GLN A 35 12.43 -14.27 32.81
CA GLN A 35 12.94 -15.02 33.98
C GLN A 35 14.44 -14.77 34.31
N LEU A 36 15.07 -13.72 33.75
CA LEU A 36 16.46 -13.31 33.98
C LEU A 36 16.64 -11.80 34.21
N GLY A 37 15.61 -11.10 34.69
CA GLY A 37 15.71 -9.68 35.08
C GLY A 37 14.48 -8.88 34.70
N GLU A 38 14.39 -7.64 35.20
CA GLU A 38 13.33 -6.68 34.88
C GLU A 38 13.44 -6.16 33.43
N ASN A 39 13.28 -7.07 32.46
CA ASN A 39 13.31 -6.76 31.03
C ASN A 39 11.89 -6.44 30.54
N PHE A 40 11.43 -5.22 30.80
CA PHE A 40 10.19 -4.71 30.24
C PHE A 40 10.40 -4.33 28.77
N VAL A 41 9.58 -4.86 27.88
CA VAL A 41 9.56 -4.53 26.45
C VAL A 41 8.20 -3.97 26.06
N ASP A 42 8.16 -3.21 24.98
CA ASP A 42 6.92 -2.62 24.47
C ASP A 42 6.09 -3.66 23.70
N ALA A 43 4.77 -3.48 23.66
CA ALA A 43 3.84 -4.42 23.04
C ALA A 43 2.77 -3.69 22.21
N PRO A 44 2.48 -4.12 20.96
CA PRO A 44 1.50 -3.46 20.09
C PRO A 44 0.11 -3.21 20.74
N ILE A 45 -0.30 -4.06 21.67
CA ILE A 45 -1.52 -3.90 22.47
C ILE A 45 -1.15 -4.01 23.94
N ILE A 46 -1.58 -3.05 24.75
CA ILE A 46 -1.47 -3.11 26.22
C ILE A 46 -2.85 -3.34 26.81
N VAL A 47 -3.00 -4.34 27.68
CA VAL A 47 -4.26 -4.69 28.33
C VAL A 47 -4.26 -4.18 29.77
N ASN A 48 -5.33 -3.48 30.17
CA ASN A 48 -5.62 -3.14 31.55
C ASN A 48 -6.75 -4.06 32.06
N ALA A 49 -6.35 -5.20 32.62
CA ALA A 49 -7.28 -6.23 33.11
C ALA A 49 -8.21 -5.74 34.23
N THR A 50 -7.77 -4.76 35.04
CA THR A 50 -8.58 -4.22 36.15
C THR A 50 -9.78 -3.42 35.66
N ALA A 51 -9.66 -2.77 34.50
CA ALA A 51 -10.70 -1.94 33.90
C ALA A 51 -11.35 -2.57 32.65
N ASP A 52 -11.01 -3.83 32.33
CA ASP A 52 -11.48 -4.55 31.13
C ASP A 52 -11.33 -3.74 29.83
N GLU A 53 -10.17 -3.10 29.67
CA GLU A 53 -9.86 -2.25 28.51
C GLU A 53 -8.49 -2.59 27.93
N PHE A 54 -8.25 -2.20 26.68
CA PHE A 54 -6.94 -2.28 26.06
C PHE A 54 -6.60 -1.03 25.25
N TYR A 55 -5.31 -0.81 25.05
CA TYR A 55 -4.74 0.31 24.33
C TYR A 55 -3.98 -0.19 23.10
N LYS A 56 -4.37 0.29 21.91
CA LYS A 56 -3.65 0.03 20.66
C LYS A 56 -2.51 1.02 20.51
N GLN A 57 -1.28 0.53 20.54
CA GLN A 57 -0.09 1.36 20.37
C GLN A 57 0.17 1.69 18.88
N PRO A 58 1.01 2.70 18.58
CA PRO A 58 1.43 2.98 17.21
C PRO A 58 1.98 1.76 16.44
N MET A 59 2.65 0.85 17.14
CA MET A 59 3.15 -0.42 16.57
C MET A 59 2.03 -1.30 16.02
N TYR A 60 0.85 -1.34 16.64
CA TYR A 60 -0.30 -2.09 16.14
C TYR A 60 -0.73 -1.59 14.77
N TYR A 61 -0.82 -0.27 14.59
CA TYR A 61 -1.21 0.32 13.31
C TYR A 61 -0.13 0.09 12.24
N PHE A 62 1.14 0.26 12.60
CA PHE A 62 2.25 0.00 11.69
C PHE A 62 2.25 -1.45 11.18
N LEU A 63 2.10 -2.43 12.08
CA LEU A 63 1.96 -3.83 11.71
C LEU A 63 0.69 -4.08 10.91
N GLY A 64 -0.41 -3.38 11.21
CA GLY A 64 -1.66 -3.44 10.44
C GLY A 64 -1.48 -3.03 8.97
N HIS A 65 -0.68 -1.99 8.69
CA HIS A 65 -0.37 -1.55 7.31
C HIS A 65 0.39 -2.60 6.49
N LEU A 66 1.09 -3.53 7.14
CA LEU A 66 1.79 -4.64 6.49
C LEU A 66 0.90 -5.90 6.48
N SER A 67 0.57 -6.44 7.65
CA SER A 67 -0.14 -7.70 7.83
C SER A 67 -1.51 -7.75 7.14
N LYS A 68 -2.25 -6.64 7.10
CA LYS A 68 -3.58 -6.60 6.47
C LYS A 68 -3.51 -6.62 4.94
N PHE A 69 -2.47 -6.03 4.37
CA PHE A 69 -2.42 -5.70 2.93
C PHE A 69 -1.39 -6.54 2.15
N VAL A 70 -0.29 -6.91 2.78
CA VAL A 70 0.70 -7.86 2.25
C VAL A 70 0.18 -9.27 2.52
N LEU A 71 -0.48 -9.86 1.52
CA LEU A 71 -0.99 -11.22 1.63
C LEU A 71 0.14 -12.26 1.57
N PRO A 72 -0.09 -13.49 2.06
CA PRO A 72 0.76 -14.63 1.74
C PRO A 72 1.06 -14.71 0.24
N ASP A 73 2.27 -15.15 -0.10
CA ASP A 73 2.78 -15.25 -1.48
C ASP A 73 2.90 -13.92 -2.24
N SER A 74 2.77 -12.77 -1.56
CA SER A 74 3.13 -11.48 -2.15
C SER A 74 4.64 -11.39 -2.36
N VAL A 75 5.06 -10.92 -3.53
CA VAL A 75 6.48 -10.78 -3.89
C VAL A 75 6.86 -9.31 -3.83
N ARG A 76 7.96 -8.98 -3.14
CA ARG A 76 8.52 -7.62 -3.16
C ARG A 76 8.99 -7.30 -4.58
N ILE A 77 8.53 -6.18 -5.12
CA ILE A 77 8.96 -5.68 -6.42
C ILE A 77 9.91 -4.49 -6.26
N TRP A 78 10.74 -4.27 -7.28
CA TRP A 78 11.64 -3.13 -7.28
C TRP A 78 10.86 -1.83 -7.47
N SER A 79 11.24 -0.81 -6.71
CA SER A 79 10.63 0.53 -6.74
C SER A 79 11.65 1.54 -6.26
N ASP A 80 11.63 2.74 -6.84
CA ASP A 80 12.56 3.81 -6.49
C ASP A 80 11.82 5.16 -6.37
N ILE A 81 12.35 6.07 -5.56
CA ILE A 81 11.79 7.42 -5.40
C ILE A 81 12.65 8.37 -6.23
N GLN A 82 12.06 9.03 -7.22
CA GLN A 82 12.71 10.11 -7.93
C GLN A 82 12.40 11.44 -7.22
N ALA A 83 13.40 12.06 -6.60
CA ALA A 83 13.26 13.27 -5.81
C ALA A 83 14.34 14.32 -6.17
N SER A 84 14.15 15.55 -5.69
CA SER A 84 15.15 16.62 -5.86
C SER A 84 16.43 16.31 -5.10
N GLU A 85 17.55 16.89 -5.52
CA GLU A 85 18.85 16.73 -4.83
C GLU A 85 18.76 17.10 -3.34
N GLU A 86 17.97 18.11 -2.97
CA GLU A 86 17.75 18.51 -1.56
C GLU A 86 17.19 17.36 -0.70
N PHE A 87 16.36 16.50 -1.29
CA PHE A 87 15.84 15.31 -0.61
C PHE A 87 16.95 14.28 -0.35
N TYR A 88 17.88 14.12 -1.29
CA TYR A 88 19.00 13.18 -1.21
C TYR A 88 20.16 13.66 -0.34
N PHE A 89 20.39 14.97 -0.24
CA PHE A 89 21.42 15.56 0.63
C PHE A 89 21.04 15.52 2.12
N SER A 90 19.79 15.17 2.45
CA SER A 90 19.43 14.86 3.83
C SER A 90 20.09 13.55 4.24
N SER A 91 20.79 13.54 5.38
CA SER A 91 21.47 12.35 5.92
C SER A 91 20.55 11.13 6.13
N SER A 92 19.23 11.30 6.01
CA SER A 92 18.26 10.23 5.93
C SER A 92 17.06 10.66 5.08
N PRO A 93 16.62 9.87 4.07
CA PRO A 93 15.43 10.21 3.31
C PRO A 93 14.22 10.31 4.23
N SER A 94 13.47 11.41 4.10
CA SER A 94 12.29 11.68 4.95
C SER A 94 11.09 10.81 4.56
N VAL A 95 11.08 10.29 3.33
CA VAL A 95 10.08 9.36 2.82
C VAL A 95 10.73 8.01 2.54
N GLU A 96 10.14 6.95 3.05
CA GLU A 96 10.53 5.56 2.79
C GLU A 96 9.36 4.81 2.15
N HIS A 97 9.67 3.80 1.36
CA HIS A 97 8.67 2.99 0.69
C HIS A 97 9.08 1.55 0.52
N ILE A 98 8.06 0.71 0.33
CA ILE A 98 8.24 -0.67 -0.13
C ILE A 98 7.03 -1.07 -0.98
N ALA A 99 7.30 -1.74 -2.10
CA ALA A 99 6.28 -2.17 -3.04
C ALA A 99 6.22 -3.70 -3.15
N PHE A 100 5.01 -4.22 -3.37
CA PHE A 100 4.72 -5.64 -3.52
C PHE A 100 3.76 -5.90 -4.68
N GLN A 101 3.96 -7.03 -5.34
CA GLN A 101 2.99 -7.67 -6.22
C GLN A 101 2.23 -8.72 -5.42
N ARG A 102 0.92 -8.60 -5.34
CA ARG A 102 0.05 -9.59 -4.68
C ARG A 102 -0.24 -10.75 -5.66
N PRO A 103 -0.47 -11.97 -5.15
CA PRO A 103 -0.57 -13.17 -5.99
C PRO A 103 -1.82 -13.20 -6.90
N PHE A 104 -2.88 -12.48 -6.54
CA PHE A 104 -4.16 -12.53 -7.25
C PHE A 104 -4.46 -11.21 -7.99
N ASN A 105 -5.16 -11.33 -9.13
CA ASN A 105 -5.77 -10.21 -9.87
C ASN A 105 -4.84 -9.08 -10.33
N ASN A 106 -3.55 -9.38 -10.49
CA ASN A 106 -2.53 -8.40 -10.87
C ASN A 106 -2.56 -7.14 -9.98
N GLU A 107 -2.78 -7.33 -8.68
CA GLU A 107 -2.83 -6.25 -7.70
C GLU A 107 -1.43 -5.89 -7.21
N LYS A 108 -1.14 -4.59 -7.20
CA LYS A 108 0.09 -4.03 -6.64
C LYS A 108 -0.23 -3.20 -5.41
N LEU A 109 0.75 -3.14 -4.53
CA LEU A 109 0.69 -2.50 -3.23
C LEU A 109 1.97 -1.68 -3.05
N VAL A 110 1.84 -0.46 -2.55
CA VAL A 110 2.97 0.28 -1.98
C VAL A 110 2.62 0.76 -0.58
N VAL A 111 3.57 0.61 0.34
CA VAL A 111 3.51 1.21 1.67
C VAL A 111 4.49 2.37 1.67
N LEU A 112 4.00 3.55 2.06
CA LEU A 112 4.73 4.81 2.10
C LEU A 112 4.79 5.32 3.53
N ILE A 113 5.97 5.71 3.99
CA ILE A 113 6.20 6.25 5.33
C ILE A 113 6.80 7.63 5.20
N ASN A 114 6.17 8.64 5.80
CA ASN A 114 6.76 9.96 5.97
C ASN A 114 7.24 10.11 7.42
N LYS A 115 8.56 10.07 7.60
CA LYS A 115 9.23 10.26 8.90
C LYS A 115 9.43 11.72 9.28
N SER A 116 9.15 12.66 8.37
CA SER A 116 9.31 14.08 8.65
C SER A 116 8.38 14.51 9.78
N ALA A 117 8.90 15.33 10.69
CA ALA A 117 8.14 15.84 11.81
C ALA A 117 7.08 16.88 11.41
N ASN A 118 7.31 17.61 10.31
CA ASN A 118 6.52 18.78 9.94
C ASN A 118 6.38 19.01 8.43
N LYS A 119 7.05 18.25 7.57
CA LYS A 119 6.93 18.41 6.10
C LYS A 119 5.92 17.43 5.53
N THR A 120 5.05 17.95 4.67
CA THR A 120 4.14 17.16 3.83
C THR A 120 4.79 16.93 2.46
N PHE A 121 4.65 15.73 1.91
CA PHE A 121 5.14 15.40 0.58
C PHE A 121 3.99 15.06 -0.36
N LEU A 122 4.01 15.58 -1.58
CA LEU A 122 3.14 15.12 -2.65
C LEU A 122 3.91 14.06 -3.47
N VAL A 123 3.47 12.81 -3.39
CA VAL A 123 4.11 11.69 -4.06
C VAL A 123 3.27 11.26 -5.25
N SER A 124 3.90 11.17 -6.43
CA SER A 124 3.30 10.60 -7.64
C SER A 124 3.75 9.14 -7.76
N ILE A 125 2.79 8.21 -7.71
CA ILE A 125 3.03 6.79 -7.94
C ILE A 125 2.87 6.51 -9.43
N GLU A 126 3.93 6.01 -10.05
CA GLU A 126 3.96 5.61 -11.46
C GLU A 126 4.28 4.12 -11.56
N ASP A 127 3.40 3.40 -12.26
CA ASP A 127 3.58 1.97 -12.54
C ASP A 127 3.96 1.81 -14.01
N ALA A 128 5.10 1.16 -14.27
CA ALA A 128 5.61 0.95 -15.63
C ALA A 128 4.62 0.18 -16.53
N GLU A 129 3.75 -0.65 -15.96
CA GLU A 129 2.71 -1.37 -16.71
C GLU A 129 1.49 -0.49 -17.06
N MET A 130 1.31 0.63 -16.36
CA MET A 130 0.19 1.56 -16.57
C MET A 130 0.64 2.85 -17.25
N LYS A 131 0.98 2.74 -18.54
CA LYS A 131 1.45 3.88 -19.34
C LYS A 131 0.49 5.07 -19.27
N GLY A 132 1.03 6.23 -18.89
CA GLY A 132 0.31 7.50 -18.85
C GLY A 132 -0.68 7.65 -17.69
N LYS A 133 -0.65 6.76 -16.69
CA LYS A 133 -1.44 6.89 -15.46
C LYS A 133 -0.52 7.02 -14.26
N SER A 134 -0.81 8.00 -13.42
CA SER A 134 -0.17 8.16 -12.12
C SER A 134 -1.22 8.43 -11.05
N ALA A 135 -0.92 8.03 -9.82
CA ALA A 135 -1.73 8.34 -8.66
C ALA A 135 -0.97 9.30 -7.76
N GLN A 136 -1.57 10.44 -7.45
CA GLN A 136 -0.98 11.42 -6.53
C GLN A 136 -1.51 11.19 -5.12
N ILE A 137 -0.60 11.11 -4.15
CA ILE A 137 -0.91 10.93 -2.73
C ILE A 137 -0.21 12.01 -1.94
N VAL A 138 -0.96 12.67 -1.05
CA VAL A 138 -0.41 13.63 -0.10
C VAL A 138 -0.03 12.89 1.18
N LEU A 139 1.28 12.76 1.43
CA LEU A 139 1.83 12.17 2.65
C LEU A 139 2.01 13.24 3.72
N GLN A 140 1.13 13.22 4.73
CA GLN A 140 1.22 14.10 5.89
C GLN A 140 2.47 13.79 6.75
N PRO A 141 2.95 14.73 7.59
CA PRO A 141 4.05 14.48 8.50
C PRO A 141 3.74 13.30 9.44
N LYS A 142 4.75 12.51 9.81
CA LYS A 142 4.64 11.35 10.71
C LYS A 142 3.49 10.39 10.35
N SER A 143 3.37 10.08 9.06
CA SER A 143 2.28 9.24 8.55
C SER A 143 2.80 7.97 7.90
N ILE A 144 1.94 6.96 7.88
CA ILE A 144 2.07 5.75 7.08
C ILE A 144 0.82 5.63 6.20
N THR A 145 1.03 5.39 4.90
CA THR A 145 -0.04 5.26 3.92
C THR A 145 0.18 4.00 3.11
N THR A 146 -0.88 3.19 2.98
CA THR A 146 -0.88 2.01 2.12
C THR A 146 -1.80 2.27 0.93
N ALA A 147 -1.27 2.14 -0.29
CA ALA A 147 -2.02 2.30 -1.52
C ALA A 147 -2.02 1.00 -2.32
N ILE A 148 -3.20 0.61 -2.81
CA ILE A 148 -3.41 -0.64 -3.56
C ILE A 148 -4.10 -0.29 -4.87
N TRP A 149 -3.65 -0.89 -5.97
CA TRP A 149 -4.27 -0.74 -7.28
C TRP A 149 -4.18 -2.04 -8.08
N LYS A 150 -5.01 -2.14 -9.12
CA LYS A 150 -4.96 -3.22 -10.10
C LYS A 150 -4.16 -2.75 -11.32
N ALA A 151 -3.06 -3.44 -11.61
CA ALA A 151 -2.35 -3.23 -12.85
C ALA A 151 -3.19 -3.77 -14.03
N ALA A 152 -3.08 -3.12 -15.19
CA ALA A 152 -3.86 -3.51 -16.35
C ALA A 152 -3.44 -4.91 -16.84
N THR A 153 -4.40 -5.83 -16.94
CA THR A 153 -4.15 -7.16 -17.52
C THR A 153 -3.80 -7.02 -19.00
N PRO A 154 -2.83 -7.81 -19.52
CA PRO A 154 -2.45 -7.79 -20.93
C PRO A 154 -3.66 -7.95 -21.89
N GLU A 155 -4.62 -8.83 -21.56
CA GLU A 155 -5.85 -9.03 -22.34
C GLU A 155 -6.68 -7.74 -22.51
N LYS A 156 -6.79 -6.90 -21.47
CA LYS A 156 -7.55 -5.64 -21.55
C LYS A 156 -6.81 -4.57 -22.35
N ILE A 157 -5.47 -4.62 -22.37
CA ILE A 157 -4.65 -3.74 -23.21
C ILE A 157 -4.78 -4.14 -24.68
N GLU A 158 -4.81 -5.43 -25.00
CA GLU A 158 -5.04 -5.91 -26.36
C GLU A 158 -6.47 -5.67 -26.83
N ALA A 159 -7.48 -5.94 -25.99
CA ALA A 159 -8.87 -5.64 -26.31
C ALA A 159 -9.14 -4.15 -26.52
N SER A 160 -8.47 -3.27 -25.76
CA SER A 160 -8.58 -1.81 -25.95
C SER A 160 -7.80 -1.30 -27.17
N LYS A 161 -6.66 -1.93 -27.53
CA LYS A 161 -5.96 -1.68 -28.79
C LYS A 161 -6.79 -2.16 -29.99
N ALA A 162 -7.36 -3.37 -29.94
CA ALA A 162 -8.23 -3.92 -30.98
C ALA A 162 -9.46 -3.04 -31.20
N LYS A 163 -10.14 -2.60 -30.13
CA LYS A 163 -11.28 -1.67 -30.21
C LYS A 163 -10.89 -0.29 -30.76
N LYS A 164 -9.65 0.17 -30.52
CA LYS A 164 -9.13 1.42 -31.10
C LYS A 164 -8.77 1.26 -32.59
N VAL A 165 -8.34 0.08 -33.03
CA VAL A 165 -8.05 -0.23 -34.44
C VAL A 165 -9.34 -0.44 -35.25
N GLU A 166 -10.34 -1.12 -34.71
CA GLU A 166 -11.66 -1.24 -35.34
C GLU A 166 -12.32 0.14 -35.55
N ASN A 167 -12.25 1.02 -34.54
CA ASN A 167 -12.76 2.39 -34.64
C ASN A 167 -11.90 3.32 -35.54
N LEU A 168 -10.75 2.86 -36.03
CA LEU A 168 -9.90 3.60 -36.96
C LEU A 168 -10.02 3.12 -38.42
N SER A 169 -10.86 2.11 -38.70
CA SER A 169 -10.94 1.47 -40.03
C SER A 169 -12.24 1.65 -40.81
N VAL A 170 -13.11 2.61 -40.44
CA VAL A 170 -14.27 2.96 -41.28
C VAL A 170 -14.32 4.46 -41.56
N SER A 171 -13.49 4.88 -42.51
CA SER A 171 -13.80 5.99 -43.43
C SER A 171 -12.97 5.81 -44.70
N THR A 172 -13.29 4.76 -45.45
CA THR A 172 -12.79 4.57 -46.82
C THR A 172 -13.97 4.17 -47.71
N ALA A 173 -14.91 5.11 -47.88
CA ALA A 173 -15.95 5.03 -48.89
C ALA A 173 -16.25 6.44 -49.42
N ALA A 174 -15.33 6.96 -50.23
CA ALA A 174 -15.61 8.01 -51.20
C ALA A 174 -14.58 7.93 -52.33
N LEU A 175 -14.56 6.79 -53.03
CA LEU A 175 -14.00 6.68 -54.37
C LEU A 175 -15.11 7.10 -55.34
N VAL A 176 -15.12 8.37 -55.72
CA VAL A 176 -15.76 8.81 -56.97
C VAL A 176 -14.67 9.49 -57.79
N PHE A 177 -14.35 8.84 -58.91
CA PHE A 177 -13.61 9.38 -60.04
C PHE A 177 -14.14 10.77 -60.41
N ILE A 178 -13.25 11.74 -60.58
CA ILE A 178 -13.19 12.64 -61.75
C ILE A 178 -11.76 13.17 -61.83
N ALA A 179 -11.09 12.80 -62.90
CA ALA A 179 -9.89 13.45 -63.40
C ALA A 179 -10.31 14.68 -64.20
N ILE A 180 -9.81 15.86 -63.87
CA ILE A 180 -9.56 16.93 -64.85
C ILE A 180 -8.21 17.57 -64.54
N LEU A 181 -7.35 17.41 -65.52
CA LEU A 181 -6.08 18.06 -65.79
C LEU A 181 -6.29 19.59 -65.93
N ASN A 182 -5.49 20.42 -65.26
CA ASN A 182 -4.78 21.50 -65.96
C ASN A 182 -3.69 22.18 -65.12
N CYS A 183 -2.63 22.50 -65.87
CA CYS A 183 -1.34 23.03 -65.50
C CYS A 183 -1.33 24.57 -65.57
N PHE A 184 -0.40 25.15 -64.79
CA PHE A 184 0.37 26.37 -65.05
C PHE A 184 -0.26 27.78 -64.99
N MET A 185 0.50 28.59 -64.23
CA MET A 185 0.56 30.05 -64.02
C MET A 185 -0.54 30.70 -63.17
#